data_AF-A0A392PPV1-F1
#
_entry.id   AF-A0A392PPV1-F1
#
_cell.length_a   1.000
_cell.length_b   1.000
_cell.length_c   1.000
_cell.angle_alpha   90.00
_cell.angle_beta   90.00
_cell.angle_gamma   90.00
#
_symmetry.space_group_name_H-M   'P 1'
#
loop_
_entity.id
_entity.type
_entity.pdbx_description
1 polymer ?
#
loop_
_entity_poly.entity_id
_entity_poly.type
_entity_poly.pdbx_seq_one_letter_code
_entity_poly.pdbx_strand_id
1 'polypeptide(L)'
;MLECIRDVVEIGEGESRSWNLLWRRSLFQWEEESVVQLLDTIDNVSFSNEEDKWCWKVNPEGCFTVKTAYEALLREIVPGTLLCPWELKIFRSIWDSPAPSKVIAFSWQLLYDRVPTKENILLRGIINHDTG
;
A
#
# COMPACT_ATOMS: atom_id res chain seq x y z
N MET A 1 -9.54 -6.95 -26.26
CA MET A 1 -8.96 -8.19 -25.72
C MET A 1 -7.75 -7.74 -24.95
N LEU A 2 -7.62 -8.04 -23.66
CA LEU A 2 -6.37 -7.74 -22.95
C LEU A 2 -5.32 -8.66 -23.55
N GLU A 3 -4.35 -8.11 -24.28
CA GLU A 3 -3.23 -8.87 -24.82
C GLU A 3 -2.44 -9.43 -23.64
N CYS A 4 -2.22 -10.74 -23.64
CA CYS A 4 -1.42 -11.39 -22.61
C CYS A 4 0.04 -10.96 -22.82
N ILE A 5 0.83 -10.82 -21.75
CA ILE A 5 2.26 -10.44 -21.88
C ILE A 5 3.02 -11.39 -22.83
N ARG A 6 2.56 -12.64 -22.95
CA ARG A 6 3.05 -13.64 -23.91
C ARG A 6 2.98 -13.16 -25.37
N ASP A 7 1.99 -12.34 -25.73
CA ASP A 7 1.78 -11.86 -27.10
C ASP A 7 2.80 -10.77 -27.50
N VAL A 8 3.58 -10.29 -26.53
CA VAL A 8 4.50 -9.14 -26.66
C VAL A 8 5.99 -9.57 -26.60
N VAL A 9 6.26 -10.88 -26.41
CA VAL A 9 7.62 -11.43 -26.32
C VAL A 9 7.91 -12.35 -27.50
N GLU A 10 8.95 -12.03 -28.26
CA GLU A 10 9.50 -12.91 -29.29
C GLU A 10 10.70 -13.69 -28.74
N ILE A 11 10.75 -15.00 -29.02
CA ILE A 11 11.88 -15.86 -28.68
C ILE A 11 12.67 -16.07 -29.97
N GLY A 12 13.85 -15.46 -30.07
CA GLY A 12 14.76 -15.64 -31.20
C GLY A 12 15.47 -17.00 -31.18
N GLU A 13 16.02 -17.39 -32.33
CA GLU A 13 16.88 -18.57 -32.44
C GLU A 13 18.13 -18.39 -31.56
N GLY A 14 18.22 -19.16 -30.46
CA GLY A 14 19.31 -19.07 -29.47
C GLY A 14 18.91 -18.53 -28.09
N GLU A 15 17.65 -18.69 -27.67
CA GLU A 15 17.12 -18.27 -26.34
C GLU A 15 17.18 -16.76 -26.06
N SER A 16 17.56 -15.93 -27.04
CA SER A 16 17.53 -14.47 -26.90
C SER A 16 16.09 -13.99 -26.96
N ARG A 17 15.59 -13.43 -25.85
CA ARG A 17 14.25 -12.84 -25.76
C ARG A 17 14.29 -11.41 -26.27
N SER A 18 13.36 -11.05 -27.14
CA SER A 18 13.18 -9.68 -27.63
C SER A 18 11.76 -9.20 -27.38
N TRP A 19 11.63 -8.00 -26.81
CA TRP A 19 10.35 -7.35 -26.54
C TRP A 19 9.79 -6.69 -27.81
N ASN A 20 8.60 -7.11 -28.24
CA ASN A 20 7.89 -6.53 -29.38
C ASN A 20 6.77 -5.60 -28.89
N LEU A 21 7.15 -4.40 -28.44
CA LEU A 21 6.22 -3.38 -27.93
C LEU A 21 5.62 -2.56 -29.09
N LEU A 22 4.35 -2.83 -29.42
CA LEU A 22 3.62 -2.08 -30.44
C LEU A 22 2.93 -0.85 -29.85
N TRP A 23 3.45 0.33 -30.15
CA TRP A 23 2.88 1.60 -29.68
C TRP A 23 1.70 2.05 -30.53
N ARG A 24 0.61 2.52 -29.89
CA ARG A 24 -0.57 3.05 -30.59
C ARG A 24 -0.28 4.29 -31.47
N ARG A 25 0.76 5.05 -31.13
CA ARG A 25 1.22 6.27 -31.83
C ARG A 25 2.73 6.35 -31.75
N SER A 26 3.34 7.23 -32.56
CA SER A 26 4.75 7.58 -32.41
C SER A 26 5.02 8.17 -31.01
N LEU A 27 6.10 7.72 -30.39
CA LEU A 27 6.56 8.23 -29.11
C LEU A 27 7.07 9.67 -29.26
N PHE A 28 6.88 10.48 -28.23
CA PHE A 28 7.62 11.73 -28.09
C PHE A 28 9.04 11.46 -27.56
N GLN A 29 9.95 12.40 -27.81
CA GLN A 29 11.35 12.27 -27.40
C GLN A 29 11.52 12.03 -25.90
N TRP A 30 10.67 12.62 -25.04
CA TRP A 30 10.70 12.38 -23.59
C TRP A 30 10.10 11.03 -23.17
N GLU A 31 9.29 10.39 -24.02
CA GLU A 31 8.76 9.05 -23.77
C GLU A 31 9.81 7.97 -24.08
N GLU A 32 10.75 8.24 -24.99
CA GLU A 32 11.85 7.31 -25.33
C GLU A 32 12.69 6.96 -24.10
N GLU A 33 13.01 7.94 -23.25
CA GLU A 33 13.74 7.69 -22.00
C GLU A 33 12.95 6.79 -21.03
N SER A 34 11.62 6.96 -20.98
CA SER A 34 10.74 6.12 -20.17
C SER A 34 10.66 4.70 -20.71
N VAL A 35 10.73 4.52 -22.03
CA VAL A 35 10.76 3.20 -22.68
C VAL A 35 12.08 2.47 -22.38
N VAL A 36 13.21 3.18 -22.37
CA VAL A 36 14.49 2.58 -21.97
C VAL A 36 14.44 2.08 -20.53
N GLN A 37 13.91 2.88 -19.59
CA GLN A 37 13.73 2.46 -18.20
C GLN A 37 12.77 1.27 -18.06
N LEU A 38 11.70 1.26 -18.85
CA LEU A 38 10.75 0.15 -18.89
C LEU A 38 11.46 -1.13 -19.35
N LEU A 39 12.19 -1.09 -20.47
CA LEU A 39 12.92 -2.24 -21.03
C LEU A 39 13.92 -2.81 -20.02
N ASP A 40 14.70 -1.96 -19.34
CA ASP A 40 15.64 -2.39 -18.29
C ASP A 40 14.93 -3.07 -17.10
N THR A 41 13.75 -2.56 -16.74
CA THR A 41 12.94 -3.12 -15.65
C THR A 41 12.38 -4.50 -15.99
N ILE A 42 11.95 -4.71 -17.24
CA ILE A 42 11.29 -5.96 -17.67
C ILE A 42 12.28 -7.02 -18.18
N ASP A 43 13.51 -6.65 -18.56
CA ASP A 43 14.52 -7.58 -19.06
C ASP A 43 14.87 -8.68 -18.04
N ASN A 44 14.88 -8.33 -16.75
CA ASN A 44 15.18 -9.25 -15.66
C ASN A 44 13.99 -10.12 -15.20
N VAL A 45 12.83 -10.01 -15.85
CA VAL A 45 11.63 -10.76 -15.45
C VAL A 45 11.62 -12.14 -16.11
N SER A 46 11.56 -13.19 -15.30
CA SER A 46 11.38 -14.55 -15.76
C SER A 46 9.89 -14.89 -15.92
N PHE A 47 9.46 -15.12 -17.15
CA PHE A 47 8.11 -15.59 -17.43
C PHE A 47 7.99 -17.09 -17.19
N SER A 48 6.96 -17.50 -16.47
CA SER A 48 6.53 -18.90 -16.42
C SER A 48 5.45 -19.14 -17.47
N ASN A 49 5.20 -20.41 -17.80
CA ASN A 49 4.08 -20.78 -18.68
C ASN A 49 2.73 -20.85 -17.94
N GLU A 50 2.65 -20.37 -16.69
CA GLU A 50 1.38 -20.36 -15.96
C GLU A 50 0.45 -19.23 -16.43
N GLU A 51 -0.84 -19.38 -16.12
CA GLU A 51 -1.81 -18.30 -16.32
C GLU A 51 -1.51 -17.11 -15.39
N ASP A 52 -1.73 -15.90 -15.91
CA ASP A 52 -1.58 -14.66 -15.16
C ASP A 52 -2.53 -14.61 -13.96
N LYS A 53 -1.99 -14.29 -12.78
CA LYS A 53 -2.74 -14.19 -11.53
C LYS A 53 -2.48 -12.84 -10.86
N TRP A 54 -3.52 -12.28 -10.24
CA TRP A 54 -3.36 -11.09 -9.40
C TRP A 54 -2.54 -11.45 -8.16
N CYS A 55 -1.43 -10.75 -7.96
CA CYS A 55 -0.58 -10.92 -6.78
C CYS A 55 -0.51 -9.63 -5.95
N TRP A 56 -0.73 -9.77 -4.65
CA TRP A 56 -0.59 -8.70 -3.69
C TRP A 56 0.84 -8.65 -3.15
N LYS A 57 1.65 -7.70 -3.64
CA LYS A 57 3.09 -7.61 -3.33
C LYS A 57 3.44 -7.42 -1.86
N VAL A 58 2.51 -6.93 -1.04
CA VAL A 58 2.75 -6.71 0.41
C VAL A 58 2.75 -8.03 1.18
N ASN A 59 2.02 -9.04 0.71
CA ASN A 59 1.98 -10.35 1.35
C ASN A 59 2.91 -11.32 0.59
N PRO A 60 3.87 -11.99 1.25
CA PRO A 60 4.72 -13.00 0.61
C PRO A 60 3.93 -14.13 -0.08
N GLU A 61 2.73 -14.43 0.39
CA GLU A 61 1.83 -15.43 -0.20
C GLU A 61 1.14 -14.94 -1.47
N GLY A 62 1.29 -13.66 -1.83
CA GLY A 62 0.62 -13.02 -2.96
C GLY A 62 -0.88 -12.81 -2.77
N CYS A 63 -1.44 -13.22 -1.63
CA CYS A 63 -2.87 -13.10 -1.34
C CYS A 63 -3.23 -11.73 -0.77
N PHE A 64 -4.25 -11.10 -1.36
CA PHE A 64 -4.86 -9.90 -0.79
C PHE A 64 -5.68 -10.25 0.45
N THR A 65 -5.49 -9.49 1.52
CA THR A 65 -6.42 -9.47 2.64
C THR A 65 -6.65 -8.02 3.07
N VAL A 66 -7.86 -7.72 3.56
CA VAL A 66 -8.18 -6.38 4.09
C VAL A 66 -7.21 -6.00 5.21
N LYS A 67 -6.79 -6.98 6.02
CA LYS A 67 -5.82 -6.79 7.10
C LYS A 67 -4.46 -6.32 6.57
N THR A 68 -3.86 -7.04 5.63
CA THR A 68 -2.53 -6.69 5.08
C THR A 68 -2.57 -5.38 4.30
N ALA A 69 -3.67 -5.09 3.61
CA ALA A 69 -3.88 -3.80 2.96
C ALA A 69 -3.96 -2.64 3.96
N TYR A 70 -4.74 -2.80 5.03
CA TYR A 70 -4.85 -1.80 6.08
C TYR A 70 -3.53 -1.56 6.82
N GLU A 71 -2.77 -2.61 7.13
CA GLU A 71 -1.43 -2.50 7.74
C GLU A 71 -0.43 -1.79 6.84
N ALA A 72 -0.48 -2.02 5.52
CA ALA A 72 0.35 -1.30 4.55
C ALA A 72 0.01 0.19 4.52
N LEU A 73 -1.28 0.52 4.43
CA LEU A 73 -1.77 1.90 4.43
C LEU A 73 -1.41 2.62 5.73
N LEU A 74 -1.52 1.95 6.88
CA LEU A 74 -1.13 2.53 8.16
C LEU A 74 0.36 2.88 8.20
N ARG A 75 1.24 2.05 7.63
CA ARG A 75 2.68 2.35 7.57
C ARG A 75 2.98 3.60 6.72
N GLU A 76 2.22 3.82 5.65
CA GLU A 76 2.42 4.97 4.76
C GLU A 76 1.79 6.26 5.30
N ILE A 77 0.60 6.17 5.88
CA ILE A 77 -0.22 7.35 6.25
C ILE A 77 0.12 7.86 7.65
N VAL A 78 0.54 6.99 8.57
CA VAL A 78 0.80 7.36 9.96
C VAL A 78 2.31 7.51 10.18
N PRO A 79 2.85 8.75 10.26
CA PRO A 79 4.23 8.97 10.65
C PRO A 79 4.39 8.66 12.14
N GLY A 80 4.56 7.37 12.46
CA GLY A 80 4.70 6.87 13.82
C GLY A 80 3.40 6.86 14.63
N THR A 81 2.97 5.67 15.04
CA THR A 81 3.07 5.22 16.43
C THR A 81 2.86 3.70 16.37
N LEU A 82 3.96 2.95 16.37
CA LEU A 82 3.89 1.57 16.82
C LEU A 82 3.59 1.68 18.31
N LEU A 83 2.30 1.61 18.65
CA LEU A 83 1.84 1.54 20.02
C LEU A 83 2.82 0.66 20.80
N CYS A 84 3.36 1.20 21.87
CA CYS A 84 4.36 0.51 22.65
C CYS A 84 3.76 -0.82 23.14
N PRO A 85 4.57 -1.85 23.40
CA PRO A 85 4.05 -3.20 23.72
C PRO A 85 3.03 -3.23 24.86
N TRP A 86 3.14 -2.31 25.82
CA TRP A 86 2.19 -2.14 26.91
C TRP A 86 0.83 -1.57 26.45
N GLU A 87 0.82 -0.58 25.55
CA GLU A 87 -0.39 -0.01 24.96
C GLU A 87 -1.14 -1.08 24.16
N LEU A 88 -0.44 -1.84 23.30
CA LEU A 88 -1.05 -2.95 22.55
C LEU A 88 -1.69 -3.99 23.46
N LYS A 89 -1.06 -4.28 24.61
CA LYS A 89 -1.62 -5.21 25.59
C LYS A 89 -2.89 -4.64 26.23
N ILE A 90 -2.87 -3.35 26.62
CA ILE A 90 -4.05 -2.67 27.14
C ILE A 90 -5.17 -2.70 26.11
N PHE A 91 -4.90 -2.31 24.86
CA PHE A 91 -5.88 -2.28 23.77
C PHE A 91 -6.52 -3.63 23.45
N ARG A 92 -5.78 -4.73 23.60
CA ARG A 92 -6.37 -6.07 23.48
C ARG A 92 -7.32 -6.35 24.63
N SER A 93 -6.95 -5.97 25.86
CA SER A 93 -7.73 -6.25 27.07
C SER A 93 -8.94 -5.33 27.30
N ILE A 94 -8.99 -4.12 26.71
CA ILE A 94 -10.09 -3.18 27.00
C ILE A 94 -11.46 -3.73 26.57
N TRP A 95 -11.48 -4.55 25.52
CA TRP A 95 -12.71 -5.11 24.96
C TRP A 95 -13.27 -6.25 25.82
N ASP A 96 -12.42 -6.89 26.64
CA ASP A 96 -12.81 -7.92 27.60
C ASP A 96 -13.27 -7.34 28.95
N SER A 97 -13.28 -6.02 29.09
CA SER A 97 -13.68 -5.34 30.32
C SER A 97 -15.18 -5.53 30.61
N PRO A 98 -15.59 -5.74 31.88
CA PRO A 98 -17.00 -5.78 32.27
C PRO A 98 -17.67 -4.39 32.24
N ALA A 99 -16.94 -3.34 31.87
CA ALA A 99 -17.47 -1.99 31.80
C ALA A 99 -18.53 -1.82 30.69
N PRO A 100 -19.45 -0.85 30.83
CA PRO A 100 -20.40 -0.54 29.76
C PRO A 100 -19.68 -0.15 28.46
N SER A 101 -20.27 -0.49 27.30
CA SER A 101 -19.68 -0.26 25.97
C SER A 101 -19.26 1.19 25.71
N LYS A 102 -20.03 2.17 26.23
CA LYS A 102 -19.70 3.60 26.14
C LYS A 102 -18.39 3.93 26.86
N VAL A 103 -18.13 3.30 28.00
CA VAL A 103 -16.91 3.50 28.79
C VAL A 103 -15.72 2.88 28.08
N ILE A 104 -15.88 1.67 27.51
CA ILE A 104 -14.83 1.00 26.73
C ILE A 104 -14.46 1.84 25.50
N ALA A 105 -15.46 2.31 24.74
CA ALA A 105 -15.25 3.15 23.56
C ALA A 105 -14.56 4.48 23.91
N PHE A 106 -14.97 5.13 25.00
CA PHE A 106 -14.33 6.36 25.47
C PHE A 106 -12.87 6.13 25.87
N SER A 107 -12.58 5.06 26.62
CA SER A 107 -11.21 4.69 26.99
C SER A 107 -10.32 4.40 25.77
N TRP A 108 -10.86 3.71 24.76
CA TRP A 108 -10.17 3.49 23.48
C TRP A 108 -9.83 4.82 22.80
N GLN A 109 -10.81 5.74 22.68
CA GLN A 109 -10.60 7.06 22.10
C GLN A 109 -9.55 7.85 22.87
N LEU A 110 -9.57 7.78 24.21
CA LEU A 110 -8.64 8.47 25.08
C LEU A 110 -7.20 7.97 24.86
N LEU A 111 -7.00 6.65 24.83
CA LEU A 111 -5.68 6.05 24.64
C LEU A 111 -5.08 6.32 23.25
N TYR A 112 -5.91 6.54 22.23
CA TYR A 112 -5.46 6.93 20.89
C TYR A 112 -5.30 8.44 20.70
N ASP A 113 -5.47 9.23 21.77
CA ASP A 113 -5.54 10.70 21.71
C ASP A 113 -6.55 11.19 20.66
N ARG A 114 -7.71 10.52 20.63
CA ARG A 114 -8.80 10.75 19.67
C ARG A 114 -10.01 11.47 20.25
N VAL A 115 -9.95 11.85 21.52
CA VAL A 115 -10.97 12.68 22.17
C VAL A 115 -10.82 14.13 21.66
N PRO A 116 -11.93 14.83 21.37
CA PRO A 116 -11.90 16.22 20.90
C PRO A 116 -11.53 17.20 22.01
N THR A 117 -10.31 17.10 22.54
CA THR A 117 -9.69 18.09 23.42
C THR A 117 -9.24 19.30 22.59
N LYS A 118 -9.04 20.46 23.24
CA LYS A 118 -8.57 21.67 22.56
C LYS A 118 -7.26 21.39 21.82
N GLU A 119 -6.34 20.71 22.48
CA GLU A 119 -5.03 20.33 21.97
C GLU A 119 -5.14 19.43 20.73
N ASN A 120 -6.02 18.41 20.76
CA ASN A 120 -6.22 17.51 19.61
C ASN A 120 -6.88 18.20 18.41
N ILE A 121 -7.79 19.13 18.68
CA ILE A 121 -8.44 19.92 17.64
C ILE A 121 -7.42 20.86 16.98
N LEU A 122 -6.50 21.44 17.76
CA LEU A 122 -5.36 22.22 17.26
C LEU A 122 -4.39 21.36 16.44
N LEU A 123 -3.98 20.19 16.95
CA LEU A 123 -3.08 19.26 16.24
C LEU A 123 -3.62 18.82 14.89
N ARG A 124 -4.95 18.74 14.75
CA ARG A 124 -5.64 18.38 13.50
C ARG A 124 -5.88 19.57 12.58
N GLY A 125 -5.48 20.78 12.97
CA GLY A 125 -5.67 22.01 12.19
C GLY A 125 -7.13 22.42 12.02
N ILE A 126 -8.02 22.00 12.92
CA ILE A 126 -9.45 22.33 12.86
C ILE A 126 -9.72 23.71 13.46
N ILE A 127 -9.01 24.07 14.54
CA ILE A 127 -9.02 25.41 15.13
C ILE A 127 -7.62 26.00 14.92
N ASN A 128 -7.54 27.29 14.59
CA ASN A 128 -6.27 28.01 14.50
C ASN A 128 -5.89 28.56 15.87
N HIS A 129 -4.58 28.73 16.12
CA HIS A 129 -4.13 29.41 17.33
C HIS A 129 -4.62 30.86 17.27
N ASP A 130 -5.68 31.19 18.02
CA ASP A 130 -6.13 32.57 18.15
C ASP A 130 -4.95 33.39 18.66
N THR A 131 -4.38 34.18 17.77
CA THR A 131 -3.30 35.12 18.08
C THR A 131 -4.02 36.38 18.54
N GLY A 132 -4.29 36.46 19.85
CA GLY A 132 -4.72 37.69 20.51
C GLY A 132 -3.60 38.68 20.63
#